data_AF-U7USB4-F1
#
_entry.id   AF-U7USB4-F1
#
_cell.length_a   1.000
_cell.length_b   1.000
_cell.length_c   1.000
_cell.angle_alpha   90.00
_cell.angle_beta   90.00
_cell.angle_gamma   90.00
#
_symmetry.space_group_name_H-M   'P 1'
#
loop_
_entity.id
_entity.type
_entity.pdbx_description
1 polymer ?
#
loop_
_entity_poly.entity_id
_entity_poly.type
_entity_poly.pdbx_seq_one_letter_code
_entity_poly.pdbx_strand_id
1 'polypeptide(L)'
;MITLNFNKDEPLFLQLYNHIRNEIIFGNLKSGTPLPSKRNLSNHLGVSVNTVTSAYETLMDEGYIYSKERVGFFVADIDNLINIKKEEKNLISKKFLNYKYDFDLNKNSTFNFPNTNFKKLINESLSLENLLNTRDPKGLYELRNSIANYLLSARGIKTNPQSIIVSSGIEYLFQALFYILPKNSKFTLENPGYKNLLKLFDLNGFKYDFTDVDDYGINPSKIPKKFKYFFGYPISPISCRLNTSH
;
A
#
# COMPACT_ATOMS: atom_id res chain seq x y z
N MET A 1 -31.93 30.85 -1.39
CA MET A 1 -31.17 31.63 -2.39
C MET A 1 -29.69 31.34 -2.12
N ILE A 2 -28.88 30.99 -3.12
CA ILE A 2 -27.48 30.59 -2.93
C ILE A 2 -26.65 31.84 -2.62
N THR A 3 -26.07 31.91 -1.43
CA THR A 3 -25.21 33.03 -0.99
C THR A 3 -23.82 32.48 -0.64
N LEU A 4 -22.78 32.99 -1.30
CA LEU A 4 -21.41 32.56 -1.10
C LEU A 4 -20.48 33.76 -0.89
N ASN A 5 -19.60 33.66 0.10
CA ASN A 5 -18.50 34.60 0.31
C ASN A 5 -17.25 34.06 -0.39
N PHE A 6 -16.78 34.76 -1.42
CA PHE A 6 -15.60 34.35 -2.18
C PHE A 6 -14.30 34.67 -1.43
N ASN A 7 -13.35 33.74 -1.46
CA ASN A 7 -11.97 33.96 -1.01
C ASN A 7 -11.03 34.24 -2.20
N LYS A 8 -9.79 34.67 -1.92
CA LYS A 8 -8.75 34.91 -2.95
C LYS A 8 -7.87 33.69 -3.24
N ASP A 9 -7.98 32.65 -2.44
CA ASP A 9 -7.05 31.51 -2.47
C ASP A 9 -7.42 30.49 -3.57
N GLU A 10 -8.67 30.49 -4.03
CA GLU A 10 -9.16 29.58 -5.07
C GLU A 10 -9.82 30.31 -6.25
N PRO A 11 -9.82 29.74 -7.46
CA PRO A 11 -10.59 30.27 -8.59
C PRO A 11 -12.09 30.37 -8.27
N LEU A 12 -12.72 31.48 -8.62
CA LEU A 12 -14.13 31.77 -8.29
C LEU A 12 -15.13 30.71 -8.80
N PHE A 13 -14.86 30.12 -9.97
CA PHE A 13 -15.74 29.08 -10.53
C PHE A 13 -15.66 27.79 -9.71
N LEU A 14 -14.48 27.45 -9.18
CA LEU A 14 -14.24 26.27 -8.37
C LEU A 14 -14.93 26.42 -7.00
N GLN A 15 -14.86 27.61 -6.41
CA GLN A 15 -15.59 27.92 -5.17
C GLN A 15 -17.10 27.78 -5.36
N LEU A 16 -17.64 28.30 -6.47
CA LEU A 16 -19.07 28.20 -6.78
C LEU A 16 -19.50 26.74 -7.03
N TYR A 17 -18.71 26.00 -7.81
CA TYR A 17 -18.91 24.57 -8.05
C TYR A 17 -18.92 23.80 -6.73
N ASN A 18 -17.90 23.98 -5.88
CA ASN A 18 -17.76 23.27 -4.61
C ASN A 18 -18.94 23.54 -3.68
N HIS A 19 -19.41 24.77 -3.63
CA HIS A 19 -20.55 25.14 -2.80
C HIS A 19 -21.84 24.49 -3.28
N ILE A 20 -22.20 24.61 -4.56
CA ILE A 20 -23.43 24.01 -5.10
C ILE A 20 -23.36 22.48 -4.97
N ARG A 21 -22.20 21.88 -5.28
CA ARG A 21 -21.95 20.45 -5.10
C ARG A 21 -22.21 20.00 -3.66
N ASN A 22 -21.66 20.72 -2.69
CA ASN A 22 -21.83 20.38 -1.28
C ASN A 22 -23.29 20.54 -0.82
N GLU A 23 -23.97 21.60 -1.24
CA GLU A 23 -25.39 21.80 -0.94
C GLU A 23 -26.27 20.67 -1.50
N ILE A 24 -25.94 20.15 -2.69
CA ILE A 24 -26.59 18.96 -3.26
C ILE A 24 -26.26 17.72 -2.43
N ILE A 25 -24.97 17.44 -2.18
CA ILE A 25 -24.50 16.24 -1.45
C ILE A 25 -25.05 16.17 -0.01
N PHE A 26 -25.11 17.29 0.70
CA PHE A 26 -25.66 17.35 2.06
C PHE A 26 -27.19 17.37 2.09
N GLY A 27 -27.86 17.35 0.92
CA GLY A 27 -29.31 17.28 0.81
C GLY A 27 -30.04 18.59 1.08
N ASN A 28 -29.32 19.73 1.15
CA ASN A 28 -29.92 21.05 1.27
C ASN A 28 -30.63 21.45 -0.05
N LEU A 29 -30.04 21.08 -1.19
CA LEU A 29 -30.66 21.17 -2.51
C LEU A 29 -31.18 19.80 -2.93
N LYS A 30 -32.50 19.64 -2.91
CA LYS A 30 -33.16 18.36 -3.25
C LYS A 30 -33.17 18.12 -4.75
N SER A 31 -33.19 16.84 -5.13
CA SER A 31 -33.45 16.38 -6.50
C SER A 31 -34.66 17.09 -7.12
N GLY A 32 -34.52 17.54 -8.37
CA GLY A 32 -35.54 18.28 -9.10
C GLY A 32 -35.69 19.76 -8.73
N THR A 33 -34.90 20.29 -7.78
CA THR A 33 -34.94 21.73 -7.45
C THR A 33 -34.41 22.56 -8.62
N PRO A 34 -35.13 23.62 -9.06
CA PRO A 34 -34.64 24.51 -10.10
C PRO A 34 -33.49 25.38 -9.60
N LEU A 35 -32.42 25.47 -10.38
CA LEU A 35 -31.30 26.37 -10.12
C LEU A 35 -31.50 27.71 -10.85
N PRO A 36 -30.98 28.82 -10.30
CA PRO A 36 -31.03 30.12 -10.97
C PRO A 36 -30.36 30.08 -12.35
N SER A 37 -30.83 30.92 -13.27
CA SER A 37 -30.18 31.05 -14.58
C SER A 37 -28.75 31.60 -14.45
N LYS A 38 -27.87 31.27 -15.40
CA LYS A 38 -26.47 31.74 -15.43
C LYS A 38 -26.35 33.26 -15.21
N ARG A 39 -27.24 34.04 -15.84
CA ARG A 39 -27.30 35.51 -15.71
C ARG A 39 -27.83 35.98 -14.36
N ASN A 40 -28.88 35.34 -13.84
CA ASN A 40 -29.45 35.73 -12.54
C ASN A 40 -28.46 35.44 -11.39
N LEU A 41 -27.81 34.28 -11.43
CA LEU A 41 -26.81 33.91 -10.43
C LEU A 41 -25.57 34.82 -10.49
N SER A 42 -25.11 35.15 -11.71
CA SER A 42 -24.02 36.09 -11.93
C SER A 42 -24.32 37.47 -11.35
N ASN A 43 -25.51 38.01 -11.60
CA ASN A 43 -25.94 39.30 -11.05
C ASN A 43 -26.07 39.28 -9.52
N HIS A 44 -26.59 38.18 -8.96
CA HIS A 44 -26.77 38.05 -7.51
C HIS A 44 -25.45 37.95 -6.74
N LEU A 45 -24.48 37.21 -7.29
CA LEU A 45 -23.17 36.98 -6.67
C LEU A 45 -22.12 38.03 -7.06
N GLY A 46 -22.42 38.92 -8.01
CA GLY A 46 -21.46 39.93 -8.50
C GLY A 46 -20.26 39.35 -9.24
N VAL A 47 -20.40 38.17 -9.86
CA VAL A 47 -19.33 37.47 -10.60
C VAL A 47 -19.60 37.44 -12.10
N SER A 48 -18.58 37.18 -12.92
CA SER A 48 -18.75 37.04 -14.37
C SER A 48 -19.68 35.89 -14.73
N VAL A 49 -20.50 36.09 -15.78
CA VAL A 49 -21.35 35.03 -16.36
C VAL A 49 -20.51 33.83 -16.81
N ASN A 50 -19.27 34.03 -17.23
CA ASN A 50 -18.36 32.95 -17.63
C ASN A 50 -17.99 32.07 -16.43
N THR A 51 -17.80 32.67 -15.25
CA THR A 51 -17.51 31.94 -14.00
C THR A 51 -18.66 31.02 -13.62
N VAL A 52 -19.90 31.52 -13.69
CA VAL A 52 -21.11 30.71 -13.45
C VAL A 52 -21.27 29.64 -14.52
N THR A 53 -20.96 29.97 -15.77
CA THR A 53 -21.04 29.05 -16.91
C THR A 53 -20.12 27.86 -16.71
N SER A 54 -18.84 28.10 -16.41
CA SER A 54 -17.88 27.03 -16.15
C SER A 54 -18.27 26.17 -14.96
N ALA A 55 -18.76 26.77 -13.86
CA ALA A 55 -19.23 26.01 -12.70
C ALA A 55 -20.42 25.10 -13.04
N TYR A 56 -21.39 25.61 -13.81
CA TYR A 56 -22.57 24.83 -14.23
C TYR A 56 -22.21 23.73 -15.23
N GLU A 57 -21.26 23.98 -16.13
CA GLU A 57 -20.76 22.96 -17.06
C GLU A 57 -20.09 21.82 -16.31
N THR A 58 -19.18 22.12 -15.36
CA THR A 58 -18.56 21.07 -14.53
C THR A 58 -19.58 20.32 -13.67
N LEU A 59 -20.57 21.02 -13.07
CA LEU A 59 -21.65 20.35 -12.33
C LEU A 59 -22.50 19.43 -13.21
N MET A 60 -22.65 19.76 -14.50
CA MET A 60 -23.40 18.95 -15.45
C MET A 60 -22.58 17.76 -15.95
N ASP A 61 -21.30 17.97 -16.26
CA ASP A 61 -20.36 16.93 -16.68
C ASP A 61 -20.20 15.85 -15.61
N GLU A 62 -20.20 16.24 -14.33
CA GLU A 62 -20.15 15.31 -13.19
C GLU A 62 -21.52 14.77 -12.78
N GLY A 63 -22.61 15.23 -13.42
CA GLY A 63 -23.95 14.70 -13.21
C GLY A 63 -24.68 15.19 -11.95
N TYR A 64 -24.25 16.30 -11.31
CA TYR A 64 -24.98 16.90 -10.18
C TYR A 64 -26.21 17.69 -10.61
N ILE A 65 -26.19 18.23 -11.83
CA ILE A 65 -27.29 19.01 -12.39
C ILE A 65 -27.55 18.57 -13.84
N TYR A 66 -28.76 18.78 -14.33
CA TYR A 66 -29.12 18.58 -15.72
C TYR A 66 -29.81 19.83 -16.28
N SER A 67 -29.73 20.02 -17.59
CA SER A 67 -30.50 21.07 -18.27
C SER A 67 -31.76 20.49 -18.89
N LYS A 68 -32.84 21.28 -18.86
CA LYS A 68 -34.07 21.01 -19.59
C LYS A 68 -34.28 22.16 -20.58
N GLU A 69 -34.40 21.80 -21.86
CA GLU A 69 -34.46 22.77 -22.96
C GLU A 69 -35.59 23.78 -22.74
N ARG A 70 -35.28 25.08 -22.88
CA ARG A 70 -36.19 26.23 -22.67
C ARG A 70 -36.78 26.37 -21.26
N VAL A 71 -36.32 25.58 -20.28
CA VAL A 71 -36.83 25.64 -18.90
C VAL A 71 -35.75 26.09 -17.91
N GLY A 72 -34.54 25.52 -17.98
CA GLY A 72 -33.44 25.89 -17.08
C GLY A 72 -32.60 24.72 -16.60
N PHE A 73 -31.96 24.89 -15.45
CA PHE A 73 -31.08 23.90 -14.82
C PHE A 73 -31.75 23.33 -13.57
N PHE A 74 -31.61 22.03 -13.34
CA PHE A 74 -32.24 21.30 -12.25
C PHE A 74 -31.23 20.38 -11.56
N VAL A 75 -31.38 20.19 -10.26
CA VAL A 75 -30.56 19.24 -9.49
C VAL A 75 -30.92 17.81 -9.89
N ALA A 76 -29.91 17.01 -10.25
CA ALA A 76 -30.09 15.62 -10.65
C ALA A 76 -30.53 14.73 -9.47
N ASP A 77 -31.15 13.60 -9.81
CA ASP A 77 -31.49 12.58 -8.83
C ASP A 77 -30.26 11.73 -8.55
N ILE A 78 -29.57 12.04 -7.45
CA ILE A 78 -28.34 11.35 -7.04
C ILE A 78 -28.72 10.28 -6.03
N ASP A 79 -28.89 9.05 -6.51
CA ASP A 79 -29.00 7.87 -5.66
C ASP A 79 -27.73 7.77 -4.79
N ASN A 80 -27.90 7.80 -3.47
CA ASN A 80 -26.86 7.87 -2.43
C ASN A 80 -26.32 9.27 -2.08
N LEU A 81 -27.19 10.24 -1.79
CA LEU A 81 -26.82 11.35 -0.92
C LEU A 81 -26.44 10.80 0.46
N ILE A 82 -25.13 10.57 0.65
CA ILE A 82 -24.61 10.06 1.92
C ILE A 82 -24.88 11.14 2.95
N ASN A 83 -25.85 10.89 3.84
CA ASN A 83 -26.07 11.69 5.04
C ASN A 83 -24.94 11.40 6.03
N ILE A 84 -23.71 11.75 5.65
CA ILE A 84 -22.59 11.84 6.57
C ILE A 84 -22.92 13.06 7.42
N LYS A 85 -23.72 12.86 8.48
CA LYS A 85 -23.60 13.70 9.66
C LYS A 85 -22.11 13.84 9.87
N LYS A 86 -21.63 15.09 9.90
CA LYS A 86 -20.24 15.46 10.09
C LYS A 86 -19.83 15.02 11.49
N GLU A 87 -19.75 13.71 11.71
CA GLU A 87 -19.07 13.12 12.83
C GLU A 87 -17.63 13.45 12.55
N GLU A 88 -17.12 14.42 13.29
CA GLU A 88 -15.71 14.58 13.52
C GLU A 88 -15.22 13.25 14.11
N LYS A 89 -14.94 12.29 13.23
CA LYS A 89 -14.14 11.13 13.58
C LYS A 89 -12.84 11.75 14.02
N ASN A 90 -12.64 11.80 15.35
CA ASN A 90 -11.36 12.07 15.96
C ASN A 90 -10.35 11.21 15.21
N LEU A 91 -9.63 11.82 14.27
CA LEU A 91 -8.51 11.20 13.61
C LEU A 91 -7.59 10.85 14.76
N ILE A 92 -7.53 9.56 15.11
CA ILE A 92 -6.53 9.05 16.03
C ILE A 92 -5.22 9.29 15.28
N SER A 93 -4.65 10.47 15.47
CA SER A 93 -3.31 10.76 15.01
C SER A 93 -2.46 9.67 15.67
N LYS A 94 -1.86 8.81 14.84
CA LYS A 94 -0.87 7.86 15.32
C LYS A 94 0.20 8.69 16.00
N LYS A 95 0.11 8.81 17.32
CA LYS A 95 1.08 9.52 18.12
C LYS A 95 2.36 8.72 17.97
N PHE A 96 3.34 9.26 17.25
CA PHE A 96 4.65 8.65 17.16
C PHE A 96 5.23 8.70 18.57
N LEU A 97 5.13 7.57 19.28
CA LEU A 97 5.73 7.42 20.60
C LEU A 97 7.25 7.39 20.39
N ASN A 98 7.90 8.44 20.86
CA ASN A 98 9.36 8.52 20.84
C ASN A 98 9.89 7.76 22.05
N TYR A 99 10.17 6.47 21.88
CA TYR A 99 10.74 5.63 22.92
C TYR A 99 12.25 5.90 23.03
N LYS A 100 12.76 6.09 24.27
CA LYS A 100 14.21 6.20 24.52
C LYS A 100 14.95 4.91 24.16
N TYR A 101 14.31 3.76 24.37
CA TYR A 101 14.78 2.44 23.98
C TYR A 101 13.65 1.71 23.28
N ASP A 102 13.93 1.20 22.09
CA ASP A 102 12.98 0.48 21.25
C ASP A 102 13.43 -0.98 21.13
N PHE A 103 12.63 -1.89 21.68
CA PHE A 103 12.90 -3.33 21.66
C PHE A 103 12.12 -4.06 20.56
N ASP A 104 11.59 -3.32 19.57
CA ASP A 104 10.99 -3.93 18.40
C ASP A 104 12.04 -4.65 17.55
N LEU A 105 12.07 -5.97 17.65
CA LEU A 105 12.97 -6.87 16.94
C LEU A 105 12.77 -6.85 15.41
N ASN A 106 11.69 -6.24 14.91
CA ASN A 106 11.42 -6.12 13.48
C ASN A 106 11.97 -4.84 12.86
N LYS A 107 12.51 -3.91 13.67
CA LYS A 107 13.10 -2.67 13.15
C LYS A 107 14.55 -2.88 12.77
N ASN A 108 14.86 -2.54 11.52
CA ASN A 108 16.24 -2.43 11.08
C ASN A 108 16.89 -1.19 11.70
N SER A 109 18.15 -1.31 12.11
CA SER A 109 18.91 -0.18 12.63
C SER A 109 19.09 0.90 11.54
N THR A 110 18.59 2.10 11.81
CA THR A 110 18.81 3.27 10.94
C THR A 110 20.12 3.98 11.24
N PHE A 111 20.78 3.66 12.36
CA PHE A 111 21.93 4.42 12.87
C PHE A 111 23.14 4.41 11.92
N ASN A 112 23.37 3.31 11.22
CA ASN A 112 24.55 3.14 10.35
C ASN A 112 24.19 2.90 8.87
N PHE A 113 22.99 3.29 8.44
CA PHE A 113 22.63 3.13 7.03
C PHE A 113 23.43 4.13 6.16
N PRO A 114 24.17 3.69 5.13
CA PRO A 114 25.03 4.55 4.32
C PRO A 114 24.21 5.39 3.32
N ASN A 115 23.44 6.35 3.84
CA ASN A 115 22.48 7.16 3.09
C ASN A 115 23.09 7.87 1.88
N THR A 116 24.29 8.42 2.01
CA THR A 116 24.97 9.16 0.94
C THR A 116 25.31 8.25 -0.23
N ASN A 117 25.96 7.12 0.04
CA ASN A 117 26.32 6.13 -0.98
C ASN A 117 25.07 5.52 -1.60
N PHE A 118 24.05 5.20 -0.80
CA PHE A 118 22.80 4.63 -1.30
C PHE A 118 22.07 5.59 -2.24
N LYS A 119 21.96 6.88 -1.87
CA LYS A 119 21.38 7.90 -2.75
C LYS A 119 22.16 8.06 -4.05
N LYS A 120 23.50 8.07 -3.98
CA LYS A 120 24.36 8.13 -5.16
C LYS A 120 24.08 6.97 -6.11
N LEU A 121 24.08 5.74 -5.60
CA LEU A 121 23.82 4.53 -6.38
C LEU A 121 22.42 4.50 -6.99
N ILE A 122 21.39 4.97 -6.28
CA ILE A 122 20.04 5.10 -6.84
C ILE A 122 20.06 6.08 -8.02
N ASN A 123 20.63 7.26 -7.85
CA ASN A 123 20.69 8.26 -8.93
C ASN A 123 21.45 7.74 -10.15
N GLU A 124 22.56 7.02 -9.94
CA GLU A 124 23.30 6.36 -11.02
C GLU A 124 22.43 5.27 -11.70
N SER A 125 21.70 4.46 -10.94
CA SER A 125 20.84 3.42 -11.51
C SER A 125 19.68 3.98 -12.33
N LEU A 126 19.17 5.16 -11.98
CA LEU A 126 18.11 5.85 -12.72
C LEU A 126 18.59 6.39 -14.08
N SER A 127 19.90 6.59 -14.24
CA SER A 127 20.49 7.04 -15.50
C SER A 127 20.64 5.92 -16.55
N LEU A 128 20.41 4.66 -16.15
CA LEU A 128 20.46 3.51 -17.04
C LEU A 128 19.18 3.45 -17.89
N GLU A 129 19.34 3.60 -19.20
CA GLU A 129 18.23 3.47 -20.15
C GLU A 129 17.62 2.05 -20.13
N ASN A 130 16.31 1.95 -20.40
CA ASN A 130 15.55 0.70 -20.53
C ASN A 130 15.29 -0.15 -19.26
N LEU A 131 15.78 0.25 -18.09
CA LEU A 131 15.52 -0.48 -16.83
C LEU A 131 14.01 -0.56 -16.51
N LEU A 132 13.30 0.55 -16.70
CA LEU A 132 11.86 0.67 -16.42
C LEU A 132 10.97 -0.12 -17.39
N ASN A 133 11.50 -0.47 -18.56
CA ASN A 133 10.78 -1.21 -19.59
C ASN A 133 11.03 -2.72 -19.51
N THR A 134 12.00 -3.16 -18.71
CA THR A 134 12.35 -4.57 -18.56
C THR A 134 11.36 -5.25 -17.61
N ARG A 135 10.54 -6.15 -18.14
CA ARG A 135 9.49 -6.87 -17.39
C ARG A 135 9.84 -8.35 -17.25
N ASP A 136 10.82 -8.66 -16.41
CA ASP A 136 11.08 -10.03 -15.99
C ASP A 136 10.30 -10.32 -14.68
N PRO A 137 9.41 -11.34 -14.65
CA PRO A 137 8.63 -11.67 -13.45
C PRO A 137 9.50 -12.15 -12.26
N LYS A 138 10.74 -12.57 -12.50
CA LYS A 138 11.70 -12.94 -11.44
C LYS A 138 12.49 -11.74 -10.92
N GLY A 139 12.30 -10.57 -11.51
CA GLY A 139 13.11 -9.38 -11.29
C GLY A 139 14.29 -9.29 -12.27
N LEU A 140 14.91 -8.11 -12.29
CA LEU A 140 15.98 -7.76 -13.21
C LEU A 140 17.14 -8.78 -13.18
N TYR A 141 17.57 -9.22 -14.36
CA TYR A 141 18.61 -10.25 -14.48
C TYR A 141 19.94 -9.80 -13.88
N GLU A 142 20.36 -8.56 -14.13
CA GLU A 142 21.60 -7.95 -13.64
C GLU A 142 21.64 -7.88 -12.10
N LEU A 143 20.48 -7.59 -11.50
CA LEU A 143 20.31 -7.63 -10.05
C LEU A 143 20.45 -9.07 -9.54
N ARG A 144 19.76 -10.03 -10.17
CA ARG A 144 19.85 -11.44 -9.81
C ARG A 144 21.28 -11.98 -9.95
N ASN A 145 22.01 -11.56 -10.97
CA ASN A 145 23.42 -11.92 -11.16
C ASN A 145 24.32 -11.36 -10.06
N SER A 146 24.11 -10.09 -9.70
CA SER A 146 24.82 -9.46 -8.57
C SER A 146 24.52 -10.18 -7.25
N ILE A 147 23.26 -10.57 -7.00
CA ILE A 147 22.87 -11.36 -5.83
C ILE A 147 23.52 -12.74 -5.84
N ALA A 148 23.56 -13.44 -6.97
CA ALA A 148 24.20 -14.75 -7.09
C ALA A 148 25.70 -14.70 -6.73
N ASN A 149 26.40 -13.69 -7.24
CA ASN A 149 27.82 -13.46 -6.94
C ASN A 149 28.03 -13.13 -5.45
N TYR A 150 27.17 -12.30 -4.87
CA TYR A 150 27.22 -11.98 -3.44
C TYR A 150 26.96 -13.21 -2.57
N LEU A 151 26.01 -14.07 -2.93
CA LEU A 151 25.72 -15.31 -2.19
C LEU A 151 26.89 -16.29 -2.24
N LEU A 152 27.62 -16.35 -3.35
CA LEU A 152 28.83 -17.16 -3.47
C LEU A 152 29.95 -16.61 -2.58
N SER A 153 30.23 -15.30 -2.65
CA SER A 153 31.35 -14.70 -1.91
C SER A 153 31.09 -14.59 -0.41
N ALA A 154 29.87 -14.25 0.01
CA ALA A 154 29.54 -14.01 1.42
C ALA A 154 29.06 -15.28 2.15
N ARG A 155 28.48 -16.25 1.44
CA ARG A 155 27.84 -17.43 2.05
C ARG A 155 28.26 -18.76 1.43
N GLY A 156 29.13 -18.78 0.42
CA GLY A 156 29.53 -20.00 -0.28
C GLY A 156 28.41 -20.66 -1.08
N ILE A 157 27.27 -19.98 -1.29
CA ILE A 157 26.11 -20.56 -1.97
C ILE A 157 26.27 -20.38 -3.48
N LYS A 158 26.57 -21.47 -4.20
CA LYS A 158 26.61 -21.48 -5.66
C LYS A 158 25.18 -21.61 -6.22
N THR A 159 24.71 -20.56 -6.88
CA THR A 159 23.37 -20.53 -7.50
C THR A 159 23.40 -19.89 -8.90
N ASN A 160 22.46 -20.28 -9.76
CA ASN A 160 22.27 -19.66 -11.08
C ASN A 160 21.33 -18.46 -10.93
N PRO A 161 21.62 -17.28 -11.53
CA PRO A 161 20.70 -16.14 -11.53
C PRO A 161 19.26 -16.50 -11.94
N GLN A 162 19.06 -17.46 -12.85
CA GLN A 162 17.75 -17.95 -13.28
C GLN A 162 16.91 -18.64 -12.18
N SER A 163 17.56 -19.09 -11.11
CA SER A 163 16.95 -19.71 -9.93
C SER A 163 16.61 -18.70 -8.82
N ILE A 164 16.95 -17.43 -8.99
CA ILE A 164 16.67 -16.35 -8.03
C ILE A 164 15.37 -15.65 -8.43
N ILE A 165 14.52 -15.36 -7.45
CA ILE A 165 13.32 -14.53 -7.58
C ILE A 165 13.46 -13.37 -6.60
N VAL A 166 13.34 -12.15 -7.10
CA VAL A 166 13.36 -10.92 -6.29
C VAL A 166 11.92 -10.48 -6.03
N SER A 167 11.59 -10.18 -4.78
CA SER A 167 10.27 -9.70 -4.38
C SER A 167 10.38 -8.65 -3.28
N SER A 168 9.30 -7.93 -3.01
CA SER A 168 9.21 -6.84 -2.04
C SER A 168 9.06 -7.31 -0.58
N GLY A 169 9.18 -8.61 -0.32
CA GLY A 169 9.05 -9.18 1.02
C GLY A 169 9.09 -10.70 1.01
N ILE A 170 9.38 -11.29 2.17
CA ILE A 170 9.48 -12.75 2.30
C ILE A 170 8.10 -13.41 2.21
N GLU A 171 7.05 -12.73 2.66
CA GLU A 171 5.67 -13.21 2.63
C GLU A 171 5.20 -13.46 1.19
N TYR A 172 5.53 -12.57 0.26
CA TYR A 172 5.23 -12.75 -1.16
C TYR A 172 5.96 -13.95 -1.77
N LEU A 173 7.23 -14.17 -1.38
CA LEU A 173 7.99 -15.34 -1.81
C LEU A 173 7.41 -16.64 -1.26
N PHE A 174 6.92 -16.63 0.00
CA PHE A 174 6.22 -17.78 0.56
C PHE A 174 4.91 -18.08 -0.17
N GLN A 175 4.13 -17.06 -0.52
CA GLN A 175 2.90 -17.26 -1.30
C GLN A 175 3.20 -17.87 -2.67
N ALA A 176 4.22 -17.37 -3.37
CA ALA A 176 4.66 -17.96 -4.63
C ALA A 176 5.12 -19.43 -4.45
N LEU A 177 5.88 -19.71 -3.38
CA LEU A 177 6.31 -21.06 -3.04
C LEU A 177 5.11 -22.01 -2.77
N PHE A 178 4.12 -21.55 -2.00
CA PHE A 178 2.89 -22.28 -1.69
C PHE A 178 2.00 -22.52 -2.91
N TYR A 179 2.12 -21.71 -3.95
CA TYR A 179 1.44 -21.93 -5.22
C TYR A 179 2.11 -23.03 -6.05
N ILE A 180 3.45 -23.12 -5.98
CA ILE A 180 4.25 -24.12 -6.73
C ILE A 180 4.20 -25.49 -6.05
N LEU A 181 4.12 -25.53 -4.72
CA LEU A 181 4.14 -26.78 -3.97
C LEU A 181 2.78 -27.53 -4.06
N PRO A 182 2.79 -28.88 -4.13
CA PRO A 182 1.56 -29.67 -4.14
C PRO A 182 0.71 -29.40 -2.88
N LYS A 183 -0.60 -29.20 -3.02
CA LYS A 183 -1.49 -28.86 -1.87
C LYS A 183 -1.49 -29.88 -0.73
N ASN A 184 -1.19 -31.15 -1.01
CA ASN A 184 -1.08 -32.21 0.00
C ASN A 184 0.31 -32.30 0.65
N SER A 185 1.20 -31.34 0.37
CA SER A 185 2.52 -31.26 1.00
C SER A 185 2.36 -31.07 2.49
N LYS A 186 3.12 -31.86 3.24
CA LYS A 186 3.19 -31.76 4.68
C LYS A 186 4.54 -31.21 5.08
N PHE A 187 4.55 -30.28 6.03
CA PHE A 187 5.75 -29.57 6.46
C PHE A 187 6.10 -29.89 7.91
N THR A 188 7.39 -29.81 8.22
CA THR A 188 7.86 -29.76 9.61
C THR A 188 8.44 -28.37 9.87
N LEU A 189 8.01 -27.72 10.94
CA LEU A 189 8.43 -26.38 11.35
C LEU A 189 9.23 -26.43 12.65
N GLU A 190 10.16 -25.50 12.77
CA GLU A 190 10.92 -25.26 13.99
C GLU A 190 10.02 -24.75 15.14
N ASN A 191 10.26 -25.23 16.36
CA ASN A 191 9.60 -24.76 17.58
C ASN A 191 10.61 -24.41 18.68
N PRO A 192 10.67 -23.16 19.16
CA PRO A 192 9.96 -21.96 18.66
C PRO A 192 10.48 -21.49 17.29
N GLY A 193 9.57 -20.96 16.46
CA GLY A 193 9.87 -20.50 15.10
C GLY A 193 9.22 -19.17 14.72
N TYR A 194 9.27 -18.83 13.43
CA TYR A 194 8.76 -17.56 12.90
C TYR A 194 7.22 -17.50 12.90
N LYS A 195 6.64 -16.80 13.88
CA LYS A 195 5.18 -16.76 14.11
C LYS A 195 4.36 -16.28 12.92
N ASN A 196 4.86 -15.30 12.15
CA ASN A 196 4.10 -14.78 11.00
C ASN A 196 3.95 -15.83 9.89
N LEU A 197 4.88 -16.78 9.80
CA LEU A 197 4.81 -17.85 8.83
C LEU A 197 3.69 -18.85 9.13
N LEU A 198 3.38 -19.10 10.41
CA LEU A 198 2.27 -19.97 10.81
C LEU A 198 0.94 -19.50 10.20
N LYS A 199 0.69 -18.18 10.27
CA LYS A 199 -0.50 -17.57 9.64
C LYS A 199 -0.55 -17.83 8.14
N LEU A 200 0.59 -17.80 7.45
CA LEU A 200 0.65 -18.05 6.02
C LEU A 200 0.38 -19.53 5.68
N PHE A 201 0.84 -20.47 6.51
CA PHE A 201 0.50 -21.89 6.39
C PHE A 201 -0.99 -22.13 6.59
N ASP A 202 -1.58 -21.56 7.65
CA ASP A 202 -3.00 -21.70 7.97
C ASP A 202 -3.89 -21.13 6.85
N LEU A 203 -3.58 -19.92 6.36
CA LEU A 203 -4.32 -19.27 5.27
C LEU A 203 -4.29 -20.07 3.96
N ASN A 204 -3.20 -20.82 3.72
CA ASN A 204 -3.04 -21.61 2.50
C ASN A 204 -3.48 -23.08 2.65
N GLY A 205 -3.96 -23.49 3.83
CA GLY A 205 -4.48 -24.83 4.10
C GLY A 205 -3.41 -25.93 4.15
N PHE A 206 -2.14 -25.58 4.34
CA PHE A 206 -1.06 -26.56 4.41
C PHE A 206 -0.95 -27.16 5.82
N LYS A 207 -0.78 -28.49 5.88
CA LYS A 207 -0.57 -29.19 7.15
C LYS A 207 0.88 -29.12 7.57
N TYR A 208 1.12 -28.78 8.82
CA TYR A 208 2.44 -28.77 9.42
C TYR A 208 2.46 -29.43 10.80
N ASP A 209 3.65 -29.86 11.21
CA ASP A 209 3.97 -30.39 12.54
C ASP A 209 5.21 -29.66 13.07
N PHE A 210 5.46 -29.76 14.37
CA PHE A 210 6.56 -29.07 15.01
C PHE A 210 7.71 -30.00 15.36
N THR A 211 8.91 -29.44 15.45
CA THR A 211 10.08 -30.13 16.00
C THR A 211 10.87 -29.14 16.85
N ASP A 212 11.10 -29.53 18.09
CA ASP A 212 11.81 -28.71 19.05
C ASP A 212 13.29 -28.55 18.67
N VAL A 213 13.83 -27.40 19.01
CA VAL A 213 15.26 -27.08 18.83
C VAL A 213 16.03 -27.13 20.12
N ASP A 214 17.30 -27.48 19.99
CA ASP A 214 18.31 -27.38 21.04
C ASP A 214 19.27 -26.23 20.74
N ASP A 215 20.35 -26.11 21.54
CA ASP A 215 21.35 -25.04 21.41
C ASP A 215 22.07 -25.06 20.05
N TYR A 216 22.04 -26.19 19.34
CA TYR A 216 22.62 -26.39 18.02
C TYR A 216 21.59 -26.24 16.89
N GLY A 217 20.33 -25.93 17.22
CA GLY A 217 19.23 -25.82 16.27
C GLY A 217 18.38 -27.08 16.24
N ILE A 218 17.79 -27.37 15.08
CA ILE A 218 16.97 -28.56 14.91
C ILE A 218 17.84 -29.81 14.73
N ASN A 219 17.51 -30.89 15.45
CA ASN A 219 18.16 -32.18 15.24
C ASN A 219 17.58 -32.89 14.00
N PRO A 220 18.36 -33.11 12.93
CA PRO A 220 17.86 -33.74 11.70
C PRO A 220 17.29 -35.14 11.91
N SER A 221 17.78 -35.86 12.92
CA SER A 221 17.33 -37.22 13.25
C SER A 221 15.91 -37.25 13.81
N LYS A 222 15.44 -36.13 14.39
CA LYS A 222 14.09 -35.98 14.94
C LYS A 222 13.06 -35.55 13.89
N ILE A 223 13.49 -35.16 12.69
CA ILE A 223 12.59 -34.75 11.61
C ILE A 223 11.80 -35.97 11.13
N PRO A 224 10.46 -35.98 11.23
CA PRO A 224 9.70 -37.17 10.89
C PRO A 224 9.76 -37.43 9.39
N LYS A 225 10.24 -38.63 9.00
CA LYS A 225 10.43 -39.05 7.59
C LYS A 225 9.16 -39.01 6.71
N LYS A 226 7.97 -38.89 7.33
CA LYS A 226 6.68 -38.74 6.65
C LYS A 226 6.48 -37.34 6.03
N PHE A 227 7.28 -36.35 6.42
CA PHE A 227 7.23 -34.99 5.90
C PHE A 227 8.31 -34.81 4.82
N LYS A 228 7.91 -34.23 3.68
CA LYS A 228 8.79 -34.02 2.52
C LYS A 228 9.52 -32.68 2.56
N TYR A 229 9.01 -31.73 3.33
CA TYR A 229 9.50 -30.36 3.36
C TYR A 229 9.75 -29.94 4.80
N PHE A 230 10.89 -29.29 5.01
CA PHE A 230 11.29 -28.75 6.30
C PHE A 230 11.48 -27.24 6.17
N PHE A 231 11.03 -26.49 7.18
CA PHE A 231 11.29 -25.07 7.30
C PHE A 231 11.83 -24.74 8.70
N GLY A 232 13.01 -24.15 8.74
CA GLY A 232 13.65 -23.70 9.96
C GLY A 232 14.91 -22.89 9.67
N TYR A 233 15.49 -22.34 10.72
CA TYR A 233 16.73 -21.60 10.67
C TYR A 233 17.90 -22.55 10.93
N PRO A 234 19.02 -22.42 10.19
CA PRO A 234 20.21 -23.23 10.45
C PRO A 234 20.88 -22.90 11.78
N ILE A 235 20.51 -21.77 12.41
CA ILE A 235 20.96 -21.35 13.73
C ILE A 235 19.69 -20.96 14.50
N SER A 236 19.48 -21.56 15.68
CA SER A 236 18.29 -21.30 16.47
C SER A 236 18.17 -19.81 16.81
N PRO A 237 16.99 -19.18 16.64
CA PRO A 237 16.75 -17.84 17.14
C PRO A 237 16.82 -17.76 18.67
N ILE A 238 16.82 -18.90 19.38
CA ILE A 238 17.06 -18.98 20.83
C ILE A 238 18.56 -18.88 21.14
N SER A 239 19.42 -19.46 20.29
CA SER A 239 20.86 -19.36 20.43
C SER A 239 21.41 -18.20 19.61
N CYS A 240 21.12 -16.98 20.06
CA CYS A 240 22.05 -15.88 19.84
C CYS A 240 23.41 -16.34 20.41
N ARG A 241 24.30 -16.85 19.57
CA ARG A 241 25.71 -17.06 19.92
C ARG A 241 26.31 -15.69 20.22
N LEU A 242 26.25 -15.29 21.50
CA LEU A 242 27.26 -14.45 22.10
C LEU A 242 28.55 -15.29 22.09
N ASN A 243 29.20 -15.39 20.94
CA ASN A 243 30.61 -15.70 20.89
C ASN A 243 31.35 -14.47 21.44
N THR A 244 31.31 -14.29 22.75
CA THR A 244 32.35 -13.54 23.45
C THR A 244 33.53 -14.49 23.56
N SER A 245 34.32 -14.57 22.49
CA SER A 245 35.67 -15.10 22.57
C SER A 245 36.48 -14.21 23.52
N HIS A 246 36.70 -14.70 24.74
CA HIS A 246 37.87 -14.36 25.54
C HIS A 246 38.99 -15.36 25.25
#